data_AF-A0A2I0SAT4-F1
#
_entry.id   AF-A0A2I0SAT4-F1
#
_cell.length_a   1.000
_cell.length_b   1.000
_cell.length_c   1.000
_cell.angle_alpha   90.00
_cell.angle_beta   90.00
_cell.angle_gamma   90.00
#
_symmetry.space_group_name_H-M   'P 1'
#
loop_
_entity.id
_entity.type
_entity.pdbx_description
1 polymer ?
#
loop_
_entity_poly.entity_id
_entity_poly.type
_entity_poly.pdbx_seq_one_letter_code
_entity_poly.pdbx_strand_id
1 'polypeptide(L)'
;MELLTRARQWPQTGRARRAGVSSFGISGTNAHVILEHEPVESVQAPVESTQVPAGSAQVRLAAGELPWVVSGRSEGAVRAQAARLAAFVAGDGGGAGALDVGGVGLALVSSRSVFDHSAVVGGGSLDELLAGVGGVARGDGTAGGVVFERRVAGGVGVAFSGQGSQRPGMGRELYGRFPVFAGALDEVCAEVEKQAGLELLGVVFGDDAGVLEGTGVAQPALFAVEVALYRLAESFGV
;
A
#
# COMPACT_ATOMS: atom_id res chain seq x y z
N MET A 1 35.86 33.74 17.47
CA MET A 1 35.38 32.94 16.34
C MET A 1 36.26 31.71 16.26
N GLU A 2 35.70 30.52 16.47
CA GLU A 2 36.42 29.23 16.38
C GLU A 2 35.91 28.48 15.16
N LEU A 3 36.80 27.91 14.35
CA LEU A 3 36.41 27.07 13.22
C LEU A 3 35.94 25.70 13.73
N LEU A 4 34.90 25.13 13.10
CA LEU A 4 34.44 23.78 13.42
C LEU A 4 35.44 22.76 12.85
N THR A 5 36.31 22.21 13.72
CA THR A 5 37.27 21.15 13.38
C THR A 5 36.72 19.73 13.59
N ARG A 6 35.53 19.62 14.20
CA ARG A 6 34.80 18.36 14.41
C ARG A 6 33.29 18.63 14.44
N ALA A 7 32.48 17.57 14.23
CA ALA A 7 31.03 17.66 14.38
C ALA A 7 30.65 18.16 15.78
N ARG A 8 29.74 19.12 15.85
CA ARG A 8 29.18 19.65 17.09
C ARG A 8 27.66 19.67 16.98
N GLN A 9 26.99 19.43 18.09
CA GLN A 9 25.53 19.54 18.17
C GLN A 9 25.13 21.00 17.91
N TRP A 10 24.13 21.20 17.04
CA TRP A 10 23.55 22.52 16.82
C TRP A 10 22.66 22.89 18.01
N PRO A 11 22.99 23.93 18.81
CA PRO A 11 22.22 24.28 20.00
C PRO A 11 20.74 24.54 19.68
N GLN A 12 19.84 24.00 20.51
CA GLN A 12 18.44 24.41 20.50
C GLN A 12 18.31 25.71 21.30
N THR A 13 17.88 26.77 20.63
CA THR A 13 17.81 28.12 21.22
C THR A 13 16.38 28.68 21.27
N GLY A 14 15.37 27.83 21.00
CA GLY A 14 13.97 28.26 20.87
C GLY A 14 13.68 29.09 19.61
N ARG A 15 14.66 29.24 18.70
CA ARG A 15 14.51 29.90 17.40
C ARG A 15 14.87 28.95 16.26
N ALA A 16 14.32 29.21 15.08
CA ALA A 16 14.70 28.49 13.87
C ALA A 16 16.21 28.57 13.63
N ARG A 17 16.81 27.44 13.29
CA ARG A 17 18.25 27.34 13.00
C ARG A 17 18.52 28.04 11.67
N ARG A 18 19.50 28.94 11.63
CA ARG A 18 19.88 29.68 10.42
C ARG A 18 21.36 29.49 10.09
N ALA A 19 21.67 29.32 8.81
CA ALA A 19 23.02 29.25 8.28
C ALA A 19 23.18 30.16 7.06
N GLY A 20 24.35 30.77 6.89
CA GLY A 20 24.71 31.52 5.69
C GLY A 20 25.63 30.70 4.79
N VAL A 21 25.39 30.75 3.49
CA VAL A 21 26.28 30.20 2.45
C VAL A 21 26.75 31.35 1.57
N SER A 22 28.06 31.59 1.54
CA SER A 22 28.68 32.62 0.70
C SER A 22 29.50 31.99 -0.42
N SER A 23 29.43 32.54 -1.62
CA SER A 23 30.28 32.19 -2.77
C SER A 23 30.83 33.45 -3.42
N PHE A 24 32.15 33.49 -3.62
CA PHE A 24 32.87 34.63 -4.19
C PHE A 24 33.62 34.17 -5.44
N GLY A 25 33.12 34.56 -6.61
CA GLY A 25 33.70 34.18 -7.90
C GLY A 25 34.93 35.01 -8.25
N ILE A 26 35.91 34.40 -8.91
CA ILE A 26 37.12 35.10 -9.39
C ILE A 26 36.81 36.24 -10.37
N SER A 27 35.66 36.18 -11.05
CA SER A 27 35.16 37.24 -11.93
C SER A 27 34.64 38.48 -11.18
N GLY A 28 34.53 38.42 -9.85
CA GLY A 28 33.96 39.47 -9.01
C GLY A 28 32.46 39.32 -8.71
N THR A 29 31.80 38.27 -9.23
CA THR A 29 30.40 37.99 -8.88
C THR A 29 30.31 37.30 -7.52
N ASN A 30 29.53 37.89 -6.61
CA ASN A 30 29.35 37.39 -5.25
C ASN A 30 27.88 36.99 -5.03
N ALA A 31 27.67 35.88 -4.32
CA ALA A 31 26.35 35.43 -3.90
C ALA A 31 26.36 35.06 -2.41
N HIS A 32 25.28 35.41 -1.71
CA HIS A 32 25.07 35.04 -0.32
C HIS A 32 23.63 34.56 -0.12
N VAL A 33 23.47 33.38 0.47
CA VAL A 33 22.16 32.78 0.76
C VAL A 33 22.05 32.52 2.25
N ILE A 34 20.90 32.87 2.84
CA ILE A 34 20.56 32.52 4.21
C ILE A 34 19.54 31.36 4.15
N LEU A 35 19.90 30.25 4.79
CA LEU A 35 19.06 29.08 4.97
C LEU A 35 18.44 29.13 6.35
N GLU A 36 17.15 28.84 6.45
CA GLU A 36 16.43 28.68 7.71
C GLU A 36 15.83 27.27 7.73
N HIS A 37 16.03 26.55 8.83
CA HIS A 37 15.37 25.28 9.07
C HIS A 37 13.90 25.52 9.38
N GLU A 38 13.00 24.90 8.61
CA GLU A 38 11.57 24.89 8.91
C GLU A 38 11.34 24.12 10.22
N PRO A 39 10.77 24.76 11.27
CA PRO A 39 10.40 24.06 12.49
C PRO A 39 9.35 23.00 12.15
N VAL A 40 9.58 21.76 12.58
CA VAL A 40 8.68 20.61 12.33
C VAL A 40 7.28 20.77 12.98
N GLU A 41 6.99 21.92 13.61
CA GLU A 41 5.66 22.27 14.14
C GLU A 41 4.63 22.66 13.05
N SER A 42 5.03 22.92 11.79
CA SER A 42 4.12 23.37 10.72
C SER A 42 3.52 22.27 9.82
N VAL A 43 3.85 20.98 10.00
CA VAL A 43 3.12 19.89 9.33
C VAL A 43 1.92 19.43 10.16
N GLN A 44 1.20 20.39 10.75
CA GLN A 44 -0.24 20.30 10.92
C GLN A 44 -0.85 21.28 9.91
N ALA A 45 -0.79 20.92 8.63
CA ALA A 45 -1.69 21.56 7.69
C ALA A 45 -3.12 21.37 8.23
N PRO A 46 -3.96 22.43 8.28
CA PRO A 46 -5.38 22.24 8.48
C PRO A 46 -5.86 21.43 7.28
N VAL A 47 -5.98 20.12 7.45
CA VAL A 47 -6.92 19.33 6.68
C VAL A 47 -8.27 19.95 7.00
N GLU A 48 -8.78 20.78 6.09
CA GLU A 48 -10.21 21.05 6.04
C GLU A 48 -10.90 19.69 6.19
N SER A 49 -11.67 19.60 7.27
CA SER A 49 -12.29 18.38 7.72
C SER A 49 -13.37 17.96 6.71
N THR A 50 -12.97 17.29 5.63
CA THR A 50 -13.68 16.06 5.30
C THR A 50 -13.36 15.13 6.46
N GLN A 51 -14.34 14.99 7.36
CA GLN A 51 -14.25 14.14 8.53
C GLN A 51 -13.84 12.73 8.10
N VAL A 52 -12.54 12.45 8.12
CA VAL A 52 -12.05 11.09 8.26
C VAL A 52 -12.14 10.80 9.75
N PRO A 53 -12.96 9.84 10.20
CA PRO A 53 -13.13 9.55 11.62
C PRO A 53 -11.76 9.34 12.27
N ALA A 54 -11.61 9.82 13.50
CA ALA A 54 -10.38 9.77 14.31
C ALA A 54 -9.83 8.35 14.62
N GLY A 55 -10.31 7.33 13.91
CA GLY A 55 -9.70 6.01 13.80
C GLY A 55 -8.69 5.86 12.65
N SER A 56 -8.53 6.86 11.76
CA SER A 56 -7.75 6.69 10.50
C SER A 56 -6.23 6.74 10.65
N ALA A 57 -5.68 7.47 11.62
CA ALA A 57 -4.25 7.39 11.97
C ALA A 57 -3.93 6.15 12.84
N GLN A 58 -4.97 5.51 13.38
CA GLN A 58 -4.93 4.22 14.05
C GLN A 58 -5.51 3.09 13.18
N VAL A 59 -5.62 3.29 11.87
CA VAL A 59 -5.48 2.17 10.92
C VAL A 59 -4.00 1.79 10.94
N ARG A 60 -3.53 1.35 12.12
CA ARG A 60 -2.58 0.25 12.19
C ARG A 60 -3.20 -0.78 11.29
N LEU A 61 -2.61 -0.97 10.11
CA LEU A 61 -2.78 -2.11 9.23
C LEU A 61 -3.71 -3.12 9.86
N ALA A 62 -5.00 -3.02 9.55
CA ALA A 62 -5.96 -4.01 9.99
C ALA A 62 -5.50 -5.31 9.33
N ALA A 63 -4.73 -6.09 10.09
CA ALA A 63 -4.08 -7.37 9.78
C ALA A 63 -4.18 -7.75 8.29
N GLY A 64 -3.32 -7.16 7.47
CA GLY A 64 -3.46 -7.26 6.04
C GLY A 64 -2.13 -7.14 5.32
N GLU A 65 -1.96 -7.98 4.30
CA GLU A 65 -0.80 -7.92 3.41
C GLU A 65 -0.63 -6.51 2.83
N LEU A 66 0.60 -6.02 2.88
CA LEU A 66 1.07 -4.78 2.27
C LEU A 66 1.77 -5.08 0.94
N PRO A 67 1.50 -4.30 -0.12
CA PRO A 67 2.25 -4.38 -1.36
C PRO A 67 3.48 -3.46 -1.31
N TRP A 68 4.67 -4.03 -1.49
CA TRP A 68 5.88 -3.28 -1.85
C TRP A 68 6.15 -3.42 -3.34
N VAL A 69 6.09 -2.29 -4.05
CA VAL A 69 6.30 -2.24 -5.49
C VAL A 69 7.71 -1.78 -5.80
N VAL A 70 8.47 -2.60 -6.53
CA VAL A 70 9.80 -2.24 -7.04
C VAL A 70 9.73 -2.20 -8.56
N SER A 71 10.07 -1.06 -9.17
CA SER A 71 10.06 -0.92 -10.63
C SER A 71 11.38 -0.39 -11.19
N GLY A 72 11.62 -0.66 -12.48
CA GLY A 72 12.81 -0.25 -13.21
C GLY A 72 12.62 -0.30 -14.72
N ARG A 73 13.58 0.27 -15.46
CA ARG A 73 13.55 0.25 -16.94
C ARG A 73 13.98 -1.09 -17.55
N SER A 74 14.37 -2.04 -16.72
CA SER A 74 14.74 -3.41 -17.10
C SER A 74 14.62 -4.31 -15.88
N GLU A 75 14.58 -5.62 -16.08
CA GLU A 75 14.62 -6.59 -14.98
C GLU A 75 15.87 -6.42 -14.10
N GLY A 76 17.02 -6.16 -14.71
CA GLY A 76 18.26 -5.89 -13.96
C GLY A 76 18.14 -4.65 -13.07
N ALA A 77 17.43 -3.61 -13.52
CA ALA A 77 17.17 -2.42 -12.72
C ALA A 77 16.19 -2.70 -11.56
N VAL A 78 15.19 -3.56 -11.77
CA VAL A 78 14.29 -4.04 -10.70
C VAL A 78 15.09 -4.80 -9.64
N ARG A 79 15.93 -5.76 -10.04
CA ARG A 79 16.79 -6.51 -9.10
C ARG A 79 17.73 -5.59 -8.30
N ALA A 80 18.38 -4.65 -8.98
CA ALA A 80 19.26 -3.68 -8.32
C ALA A 80 18.50 -2.75 -7.36
N GLN A 81 17.27 -2.34 -7.70
CA GLN A 81 16.44 -1.52 -6.81
C GLN A 81 15.96 -2.32 -5.60
N ALA A 82 15.59 -3.59 -5.78
CA ALA A 82 15.23 -4.48 -4.68
C ALA A 82 16.40 -4.66 -3.70
N ALA A 83 17.62 -4.87 -4.20
CA ALA A 83 18.82 -4.95 -3.36
C ALA A 83 19.07 -3.66 -2.55
N ARG A 84 18.90 -2.49 -3.18
CA ARG A 84 19.03 -1.19 -2.49
C ARG A 84 17.95 -1.00 -1.41
N LEU A 85 16.71 -1.40 -1.70
CA LEU A 85 15.62 -1.31 -0.74
C LEU A 85 15.89 -2.21 0.47
N ALA A 86 16.27 -3.47 0.25
CA ALA A 86 16.62 -4.39 1.33
C ALA A 86 17.79 -3.85 2.19
N ALA A 87 18.85 -3.33 1.55
CA ALA A 87 19.99 -2.75 2.26
C ALA A 87 19.61 -1.48 3.06
N PHE A 88 18.74 -0.63 2.50
CA PHE A 88 18.25 0.57 3.19
C PHE A 88 17.44 0.21 4.45
N VAL A 89 16.55 -0.78 4.33
CA VAL A 89 15.69 -1.23 5.42
C VAL A 89 16.49 -1.98 6.50
N ALA A 90 17.45 -2.82 6.10
CA ALA A 90 18.31 -3.56 7.03
C ALA A 90 19.39 -2.71 7.71
N GLY A 91 19.80 -1.60 7.07
CA GLY A 91 20.93 -0.78 7.49
C GLY A 91 20.60 0.39 8.44
N ASP A 92 19.50 0.34 9.19
CA ASP A 92 19.01 1.47 10.04
C ASP A 92 18.77 2.77 9.23
N GLY A 93 18.06 2.68 8.10
CA GLY A 93 17.78 3.80 7.16
C GLY A 93 17.02 5.03 7.70
N GLY A 94 16.77 5.13 9.01
CA GLY A 94 16.19 6.31 9.63
C GLY A 94 16.51 6.32 11.12
N GLY A 95 17.33 7.25 11.59
CA GLY A 95 17.84 7.27 12.95
C GLY A 95 16.79 7.03 14.03
N ALA A 96 17.15 6.22 15.03
CA ALA A 96 16.50 6.02 16.34
C ALA A 96 14.98 5.68 16.39
N GLY A 97 14.29 5.55 15.26
CA GLY A 97 12.86 5.23 15.18
C GLY A 97 12.60 3.89 14.49
N ALA A 98 11.58 3.17 14.93
CA ALA A 98 11.07 2.00 14.20
C ALA A 98 10.61 2.43 12.80
N LEU A 99 11.09 1.75 11.76
CA LEU A 99 10.73 2.03 10.37
C LEU A 99 9.22 1.84 10.15
N ASP A 100 8.56 2.83 9.56
CA ASP A 100 7.17 2.72 9.12
C ASP A 100 7.07 1.89 7.83
N VAL A 101 6.73 0.61 7.97
CA VAL A 101 6.61 -0.38 6.86
C VAL A 101 5.56 0.04 5.83
N GLY A 102 4.44 0.64 6.29
CA GLY A 102 3.39 1.16 5.41
C GLY A 102 3.85 2.40 4.66
N GLY A 103 4.54 3.30 5.36
CA GLY A 103 5.19 4.47 4.78
C GLY A 103 6.20 4.13 3.68
N VAL A 104 6.97 3.04 3.84
CA VAL A 104 7.86 2.53 2.77
C VAL A 104 7.05 2.13 1.54
N GLY A 105 5.99 1.33 1.70
CA GLY A 105 5.12 0.92 0.60
C GLY A 105 4.51 2.11 -0.14
N LEU A 106 3.98 3.08 0.60
CA LEU A 106 3.44 4.31 0.04
C LEU A 106 4.51 5.12 -0.71
N ALA A 107 5.70 5.26 -0.15
CA ALA A 107 6.78 6.00 -0.79
C ALA A 107 7.24 5.36 -2.11
N LEU A 108 7.21 4.02 -2.20
CA LEU A 108 7.60 3.30 -3.41
C LEU A 108 6.71 3.61 -4.62
N VAL A 109 5.44 3.98 -4.40
CA VAL A 109 4.49 4.29 -5.48
C VAL A 109 4.18 5.78 -5.64
N SER A 110 4.27 6.58 -4.57
CA SER A 110 3.89 7.99 -4.57
C SER A 110 5.07 8.97 -4.71
N SER A 111 6.28 8.56 -4.34
CA SER A 111 7.48 9.42 -4.32
C SER A 111 8.54 9.03 -5.36
N ARG A 112 8.19 8.09 -6.25
CA ARG A 112 9.09 7.51 -7.26
C ARG A 112 8.36 7.38 -8.58
N SER A 113 9.10 7.49 -9.68
CA SER A 113 8.57 7.09 -10.99
C SER A 113 8.34 5.58 -11.00
N VAL A 114 7.20 5.16 -11.54
CA VAL A 114 6.86 3.75 -11.77
C VAL A 114 7.17 3.40 -13.23
N PHE A 115 7.96 2.35 -13.45
CA PHE A 115 8.38 1.89 -14.77
C PHE A 115 7.70 0.58 -15.18
N ASP A 116 7.82 0.23 -16.46
CA ASP A 116 7.12 -0.92 -17.05
C ASP A 116 7.57 -2.28 -16.51
N HIS A 117 8.83 -2.44 -16.11
CA HIS A 117 9.26 -3.65 -15.40
C HIS A 117 9.06 -3.44 -13.91
N SER A 118 8.26 -4.32 -13.28
CA SER A 118 7.98 -4.23 -11.86
C SER A 118 7.93 -5.59 -11.18
N ALA A 119 8.16 -5.58 -9.88
CA ALA A 119 7.91 -6.68 -8.97
C ALA A 119 7.03 -6.14 -7.82
N VAL A 120 5.94 -6.83 -7.54
CA VAL A 120 5.08 -6.57 -6.37
C VAL A 120 5.34 -7.66 -5.35
N VAL A 121 5.73 -7.27 -4.15
CA VAL A 121 5.95 -8.17 -3.01
C VAL A 121 4.83 -7.95 -2.00
N GLY A 122 3.99 -8.94 -1.79
CA GLY A 122 2.99 -8.95 -0.72
C GLY A 122 3.55 -9.53 0.58
N GLY A 123 3.23 -8.92 1.72
CA GLY A 123 3.58 -9.49 3.03
C GLY A 123 2.85 -8.81 4.19
N GLY A 124 2.55 -9.57 5.23
CA GLY A 124 1.92 -9.09 6.47
C GLY A 124 2.94 -8.61 7.52
N SER A 125 4.23 -8.89 7.30
CA SER A 125 5.32 -8.50 8.20
C SER A 125 6.53 -7.94 7.46
N LEU A 126 7.38 -7.19 8.17
CA LEU A 126 8.63 -6.67 7.60
C LEU A 126 9.56 -7.79 7.12
N ASP A 127 9.62 -8.90 7.86
CA ASP A 127 10.47 -10.05 7.53
C ASP A 127 10.01 -10.74 6.24
N GLU A 128 8.70 -10.90 6.04
CA GLU A 128 8.13 -11.42 4.80
C GLU A 128 8.44 -10.50 3.61
N LEU A 129 8.26 -9.19 3.78
CA LEU A 129 8.55 -8.20 2.74
C LEU A 129 10.04 -8.17 2.39
N LEU A 130 10.93 -8.22 3.38
CA LEU A 130 12.37 -8.29 3.17
C LEU A 130 12.81 -9.60 2.52
N ALA A 131 12.21 -10.73 2.89
CA ALA A 131 12.47 -12.01 2.25
C ALA A 131 12.07 -11.98 0.77
N GLY A 132 10.88 -11.45 0.46
CA GLY A 132 10.39 -11.31 -0.91
C GLY A 132 11.24 -10.36 -1.75
N VAL A 133 11.57 -9.16 -1.23
CA VAL A 133 12.49 -8.22 -1.90
C VAL A 133 13.88 -8.82 -2.09
N GLY A 134 14.38 -9.58 -1.11
CA GLY A 134 15.63 -10.31 -1.21
C GLY A 134 15.60 -11.43 -2.27
N GLY A 135 14.45 -12.07 -2.47
CA GLY A 135 14.20 -13.01 -3.58
C GLY A 135 14.27 -12.30 -4.94
N VAL A 136 13.57 -11.17 -5.06
CA VAL A 136 13.61 -10.31 -6.26
C VAL A 136 15.04 -9.90 -6.58
N ALA A 137 15.82 -9.46 -5.59
CA ALA A 137 17.20 -9.04 -5.78
C ALA A 137 18.11 -10.15 -6.34
N ARG A 138 17.91 -11.40 -5.89
CA ARG A 138 18.67 -12.57 -6.36
C ARG A 138 18.21 -13.08 -7.72
N GLY A 139 17.02 -12.67 -8.18
CA GLY A 139 16.39 -13.26 -9.36
C GLY A 139 15.86 -14.67 -9.10
N ASP A 140 15.68 -15.02 -7.82
CA ASP A 140 14.92 -16.21 -7.46
C ASP A 140 13.47 -15.91 -7.86
N GLY A 141 12.82 -16.84 -8.57
CA GLY A 141 11.51 -16.63 -9.20
C GLY A 141 10.36 -16.30 -8.22
N THR A 142 9.12 -16.54 -8.65
CA THR A 142 7.84 -16.12 -8.01
C THR A 142 7.51 -16.77 -6.65
N ALA A 143 8.50 -17.11 -5.82
CA ALA A 143 8.27 -17.65 -4.49
C ALA A 143 7.85 -16.55 -3.51
N GLY A 144 6.85 -16.84 -2.65
CA GLY A 144 6.53 -15.99 -1.48
C GLY A 144 5.88 -14.65 -1.79
N GLY A 145 4.75 -14.64 -2.52
CA GLY A 145 3.97 -13.42 -2.73
C GLY A 145 4.60 -12.40 -3.69
N VAL A 146 5.57 -12.84 -4.51
CA VAL A 146 6.25 -12.01 -5.51
C VAL A 146 5.60 -12.20 -6.89
N VAL A 147 5.07 -11.12 -7.45
CA VAL A 147 4.55 -11.07 -8.82
C VAL A 147 5.47 -10.19 -9.67
N PHE A 148 6.02 -10.76 -10.75
CA PHE A 148 6.79 -10.00 -11.74
C PHE A 148 5.89 -9.62 -12.90
N GLU A 149 5.90 -8.34 -13.26
CA GLU A 149 5.08 -7.83 -14.33
C GLU A 149 5.91 -6.97 -15.27
N ARG A 150 5.60 -7.12 -16.55
CA ARG A 150 5.92 -6.12 -17.56
C ARG A 150 4.59 -5.49 -17.97
N ARG A 151 4.43 -4.19 -17.75
CA ARG A 151 3.26 -3.47 -18.22
C ARG A 151 3.14 -3.65 -19.74
N VAL A 152 2.02 -4.17 -20.18
CA VAL A 152 1.63 -4.26 -21.60
C VAL A 152 0.54 -3.23 -21.84
N ALA A 153 0.57 -2.56 -23.00
CA ALA A 153 -0.50 -1.65 -23.38
C ALA A 153 -1.81 -2.43 -23.56
N GLY A 154 -2.89 -1.97 -22.92
CA GLY A 154 -4.20 -2.61 -22.98
C GLY A 154 -5.21 -1.94 -22.05
N GLY A 155 -6.49 -2.33 -22.20
CA GLY A 155 -7.56 -1.98 -21.27
C GLY A 155 -7.80 -3.09 -20.25
N VAL A 156 -8.56 -2.78 -19.21
CA VAL A 156 -9.02 -3.76 -18.21
C VAL A 156 -10.28 -4.45 -18.72
N GLY A 157 -10.28 -5.78 -18.71
CA GLY A 157 -11.46 -6.61 -18.94
C GLY A 157 -11.87 -7.31 -17.66
N VAL A 158 -13.14 -7.25 -17.29
CA VAL A 158 -13.68 -7.89 -16.08
C VAL A 158 -14.48 -9.12 -16.49
N ALA A 159 -14.12 -10.28 -15.94
CA ALA A 159 -14.79 -11.55 -16.20
C ALA A 159 -15.50 -12.02 -14.92
N PHE A 160 -16.82 -12.23 -15.04
CA PHE A 160 -17.69 -12.74 -13.99
C PHE A 160 -17.84 -14.26 -14.19
N SER A 161 -17.57 -15.04 -13.15
CA SER A 161 -17.59 -16.49 -13.21
C SER A 161 -19.02 -17.03 -13.11
N GLY A 162 -19.27 -18.15 -13.78
CA GLY A 162 -20.53 -18.85 -13.64
C GLY A 162 -20.57 -19.73 -12.39
N GLN A 163 -21.69 -20.45 -12.22
CA GLN A 163 -21.82 -21.49 -11.21
C GLN A 163 -20.70 -22.54 -11.33
N GLY A 164 -20.18 -22.98 -10.18
CA GLY A 164 -19.07 -23.93 -10.05
C GLY A 164 -17.87 -23.37 -9.28
N SER A 165 -17.78 -22.05 -9.10
CA SER A 165 -16.72 -21.38 -8.34
C SER A 165 -17.06 -21.13 -6.86
N GLN A 166 -18.32 -21.35 -6.47
CA GLN A 166 -18.77 -21.11 -5.10
C GLN A 166 -18.09 -22.04 -4.10
N ARG A 167 -17.77 -21.50 -2.92
CA ARG A 167 -17.24 -22.27 -1.79
C ARG A 167 -17.79 -21.70 -0.47
N PRO A 168 -18.03 -22.54 0.55
CA PRO A 168 -18.39 -22.06 1.88
C PRO A 168 -17.37 -21.04 2.39
N GLY A 169 -17.87 -19.95 2.98
CA GLY A 169 -17.05 -18.86 3.52
C GLY A 169 -16.36 -17.99 2.47
N MET A 170 -16.72 -18.07 1.18
CA MET A 170 -16.20 -17.14 0.18
C MET A 170 -16.49 -15.69 0.56
N GLY A 171 -15.50 -14.81 0.41
CA GLY A 171 -15.65 -13.39 0.75
C GLY A 171 -15.64 -13.05 2.25
N ARG A 172 -15.66 -14.02 3.17
CA ARG A 172 -15.75 -13.76 4.63
C ARG A 172 -14.59 -12.90 5.15
N GLU A 173 -13.36 -13.18 4.72
CA GLU A 173 -12.19 -12.38 5.11
C GLU A 173 -12.26 -10.97 4.54
N LEU A 174 -12.69 -10.82 3.27
CA LEU A 174 -12.87 -9.52 2.63
C LEU A 174 -13.96 -8.70 3.32
N TYR A 175 -15.04 -9.35 3.75
CA TYR A 175 -16.12 -8.75 4.51
C TYR A 175 -15.63 -8.15 5.84
N GLY A 176 -14.81 -8.90 6.58
CA GLY A 176 -14.22 -8.40 7.83
C GLY A 176 -13.18 -7.29 7.64
N ARG A 177 -12.53 -7.22 6.46
CA ARG A 177 -11.39 -6.32 6.20
C ARG A 177 -11.76 -5.05 5.44
N PHE A 178 -12.70 -5.11 4.50
CA PHE A 178 -12.98 -4.03 3.56
C PHE A 178 -14.43 -3.56 3.67
N PRO A 179 -14.70 -2.39 4.29
CA PRO A 179 -16.06 -1.86 4.42
C PRO A 179 -16.79 -1.66 3.09
N VAL A 180 -16.07 -1.34 2.01
CA VAL A 180 -16.65 -1.22 0.66
C VAL A 180 -17.19 -2.56 0.16
N PHE A 181 -16.44 -3.65 0.37
CA PHE A 181 -16.87 -5.00 0.03
C PHE A 181 -18.06 -5.41 0.90
N ALA A 182 -17.98 -5.19 2.21
CA ALA A 182 -19.05 -5.54 3.14
C ALA A 182 -20.37 -4.84 2.80
N GLY A 183 -20.32 -3.52 2.61
CA GLY A 183 -21.51 -2.75 2.25
C GLY A 183 -22.14 -3.18 0.93
N ALA A 184 -21.32 -3.45 -0.10
CA ALA A 184 -21.82 -3.94 -1.39
C ALA A 184 -22.43 -5.35 -1.28
N LEU A 185 -21.83 -6.24 -0.49
CA LEU A 185 -22.37 -7.58 -0.26
C LEU A 185 -23.70 -7.52 0.51
N ASP A 186 -23.76 -6.74 1.58
CA ASP A 186 -24.96 -6.55 2.39
C ASP A 186 -26.13 -6.00 1.57
N GLU A 187 -25.86 -5.02 0.69
CA GLU A 187 -26.87 -4.42 -0.18
C GLU A 187 -27.50 -5.47 -1.12
N VAL A 188 -26.68 -6.30 -1.78
CA VAL A 188 -27.18 -7.33 -2.69
C VAL A 188 -27.89 -8.44 -1.92
N CYS A 189 -27.33 -8.89 -0.80
CA CYS A 189 -27.94 -9.92 0.04
C CYS A 189 -29.32 -9.48 0.57
N ALA A 190 -29.46 -8.23 1.02
CA ALA A 190 -30.73 -7.69 1.51
C ALA A 190 -31.82 -7.67 0.42
N GLU A 191 -31.46 -7.33 -0.82
CA GLU A 191 -32.45 -7.35 -1.92
C GLU A 191 -32.81 -8.79 -2.32
N VAL A 192 -31.85 -9.73 -2.30
CA VAL A 192 -32.16 -11.16 -2.53
C VAL A 192 -33.08 -11.71 -1.44
N GLU A 193 -32.82 -11.40 -0.18
CA GLU A 193 -33.67 -11.84 0.94
C GLU A 193 -35.10 -11.30 0.80
N LYS A 194 -35.23 -10.03 0.43
CA LYS A 194 -36.54 -9.38 0.20
C LYS A 194 -37.32 -10.02 -0.96
N GLN A 195 -36.65 -10.44 -2.04
CA GLN A 195 -37.31 -10.96 -3.24
C GLN A 195 -37.55 -12.48 -3.18
N ALA A 196 -36.65 -13.23 -2.54
CA ALA A 196 -36.64 -14.69 -2.56
C ALA A 196 -36.83 -15.34 -1.17
N GLY A 197 -36.86 -14.56 -0.09
CA GLY A 197 -36.95 -15.06 1.29
C GLY A 197 -35.72 -15.87 1.73
N LEU A 198 -34.59 -15.70 1.04
CA LEU A 198 -33.36 -16.45 1.27
C LEU A 198 -32.37 -15.59 2.06
N GLU A 199 -32.00 -16.04 3.26
CA GLU A 199 -30.96 -15.43 4.10
C GLU A 199 -29.58 -15.76 3.53
N LEU A 200 -29.25 -15.11 2.41
CA LEU A 200 -28.14 -15.48 1.54
C LEU A 200 -26.78 -15.36 2.25
N LEU A 201 -26.60 -14.35 3.10
CA LEU A 201 -25.34 -14.11 3.79
C LEU A 201 -25.00 -15.24 4.76
N GLY A 202 -25.97 -15.69 5.56
CA GLY A 202 -25.83 -16.84 6.46
C GLY A 202 -25.50 -18.13 5.72
N VAL A 203 -26.03 -18.32 4.51
CA VAL A 203 -25.69 -19.48 3.66
C VAL A 203 -24.28 -19.37 3.08
N VAL A 204 -23.89 -18.21 2.55
CA VAL A 204 -22.55 -17.97 1.98
C VAL A 204 -21.46 -18.11 3.04
N PHE A 205 -21.73 -17.60 4.25
CA PHE A 205 -20.83 -17.72 5.39
C PHE A 205 -21.10 -18.96 6.23
N GLY A 206 -22.00 -19.85 5.83
CA GLY A 206 -22.15 -21.16 6.46
C GLY A 206 -21.00 -22.10 6.11
N ASP A 207 -21.02 -23.29 6.70
CA ASP A 207 -20.05 -24.36 6.43
C ASP A 207 -20.67 -25.49 5.57
N ASP A 208 -21.96 -25.41 5.24
CA ASP A 208 -22.69 -26.41 4.45
C ASP A 208 -22.56 -26.15 2.94
N ALA A 209 -21.62 -26.86 2.31
CA ALA A 209 -21.42 -26.80 0.87
C ALA A 209 -22.65 -27.28 0.08
N GLY A 210 -23.40 -28.25 0.57
CA GLY A 210 -24.54 -28.82 -0.14
C GLY A 210 -25.68 -27.84 -0.32
N VAL A 211 -25.93 -27.00 0.68
CA VAL A 211 -26.91 -25.90 0.58
C VAL A 211 -26.45 -24.86 -0.44
N LEU A 212 -25.16 -24.51 -0.44
CA LEU A 212 -24.58 -23.53 -1.36
C LEU A 212 -24.52 -24.03 -2.82
N GLU A 213 -24.42 -25.34 -3.04
CA GLU A 213 -24.37 -25.96 -4.38
C GLU A 213 -25.70 -25.95 -5.12
N GLY A 214 -26.82 -25.78 -4.41
CA GLY A 214 -28.14 -25.68 -5.03
C GLY A 214 -28.22 -24.46 -5.95
N THR A 215 -28.61 -24.63 -7.21
CA THR A 215 -28.63 -23.56 -8.24
C THR A 215 -29.36 -22.30 -7.78
N GLY A 216 -30.48 -22.43 -7.05
CA GLY A 216 -31.24 -21.30 -6.52
C GLY A 216 -30.53 -20.49 -5.44
N VAL A 217 -29.43 -21.01 -4.89
CA VAL A 217 -28.57 -20.36 -3.89
C VAL A 217 -27.22 -19.97 -4.51
N ALA A 218 -26.60 -20.88 -5.26
CA ALA A 218 -25.28 -20.69 -5.86
C ALA A 218 -25.22 -19.44 -6.76
N GLN A 219 -26.22 -19.26 -7.63
CA GLN A 219 -26.25 -18.14 -8.57
C GLN A 219 -26.38 -16.77 -7.88
N PRO A 220 -27.35 -16.52 -6.98
CA PRO A 220 -27.42 -15.25 -6.27
C PRO A 220 -26.20 -15.05 -5.35
N ALA A 221 -25.66 -16.11 -4.74
CA ALA A 221 -24.44 -16.03 -3.93
C ALA A 221 -23.23 -15.53 -4.73
N LEU A 222 -22.99 -16.13 -5.90
CA LEU A 222 -21.91 -15.73 -6.79
C LEU A 222 -22.11 -14.30 -7.30
N PHE A 223 -23.33 -13.94 -7.72
CA PHE A 223 -23.65 -12.58 -8.13
C PHE A 223 -23.33 -11.56 -7.03
N ALA A 224 -23.76 -11.83 -5.79
CA ALA A 224 -23.52 -10.93 -4.66
C ALA A 224 -22.03 -10.75 -4.37
N VAL A 225 -21.25 -11.85 -4.34
CA VAL A 225 -19.81 -11.80 -4.10
C VAL A 225 -19.07 -11.10 -5.24
N GLU A 226 -19.42 -11.38 -6.50
CA GLU A 226 -18.72 -10.79 -7.64
C GLU A 226 -19.02 -9.30 -7.80
N VAL A 227 -20.24 -8.85 -7.50
CA VAL A 227 -20.56 -7.42 -7.41
C VAL A 227 -19.74 -6.76 -6.31
N ALA A 228 -19.64 -7.37 -5.12
CA ALA A 228 -18.84 -6.84 -4.03
C ALA A 228 -17.33 -6.80 -4.36
N LEU A 229 -16.80 -7.81 -5.06
CA LEU A 229 -15.43 -7.83 -5.57
C LEU A 229 -15.19 -6.69 -6.58
N TYR A 230 -16.14 -6.48 -7.50
CA TYR A 230 -16.04 -5.40 -8.48
C TYR A 230 -16.04 -4.02 -7.81
N ARG A 231 -16.94 -3.78 -6.86
CA ARG A 231 -16.96 -2.53 -6.07
C ARG A 231 -15.67 -2.31 -5.29
N LEU A 232 -15.08 -3.38 -4.75
CA LEU A 232 -13.79 -3.31 -4.08
C LEU A 232 -12.67 -2.91 -5.05
N ALA A 233 -12.64 -3.49 -6.26
CA ALA A 233 -11.66 -3.13 -7.29
C ALA A 233 -11.80 -1.65 -7.72
N GLU A 234 -13.03 -1.18 -7.96
CA GLU A 234 -13.29 0.23 -8.29
C GLU A 234 -12.79 1.18 -7.19
N SER A 235 -12.88 0.77 -5.91
CA SER A 235 -12.40 1.59 -4.79
C SER A 235 -10.88 1.79 -4.78
N PHE A 236 -10.14 0.94 -5.48
CA PHE A 236 -8.69 1.09 -5.70
C PHE A 236 -8.35 1.84 -7.00
N GLY A 237 -9.36 2.29 -7.75
CA GLY A 237 -9.19 3.01 -9.01
C GLY A 237 -8.92 2.13 -10.22
N VAL A 238 -9.32 0.85 -10.18
CA VAL A 238 -9.30 -0.09 -11.31
C VAL A 238 -10.50 0.12 -12.21
#